data_AF-A0A349IN26-F1
#
_entry.id   AF-A0A349IN26-F1
#
_cell.length_a   1.000
_cell.length_b   1.000
_cell.length_c   1.000
_cell.angle_alpha   90.00
_cell.angle_beta   90.00
_cell.angle_gamma   90.00
#
_symmetry.space_group_name_H-M   'P 1'
#
loop_
_entity.id
_entity.type
_entity.pdbx_description
1 polymer ?
#
loop_
_entity_poly.entity_id
_entity_poly.type
_entity_poly.pdbx_seq_one_letter_code
_entity_poly.pdbx_strand_id
1 'polypeptide(L)'
;TINALRGGTQTMTIFRNPETLSGILTEAADRILHGQEPEINDTETYQNGSMIVPAYRMKPTALTKENLEKEYVEPGFALTAEIID
;
A
#
# COMPACT_ATOMS: atom_id res chain seq x y z
N THR A 1 -7.31 -7.01 13.23
CA THR A 1 -6.38 -5.86 13.30
C THR A 1 -7.11 -4.56 13.53
N ILE A 2 -7.99 -4.10 12.63
CA ILE A 2 -8.69 -2.80 12.78
C ILE A 2 -9.54 -2.73 14.05
N ASN A 3 -10.30 -3.77 14.38
CA ASN A 3 -11.08 -3.81 15.62
C ASN A 3 -10.19 -3.82 16.88
N ALA A 4 -9.00 -4.45 16.83
CA ALA A 4 -8.04 -4.41 17.93
C ALA A 4 -7.38 -3.03 18.06
N LEU A 5 -7.12 -2.38 16.93
CA LEU A 5 -6.64 -1.00 16.88
C LEU A 5 -7.66 -0.06 17.52
N ARG A 6 -8.94 -0.14 17.13
CA ARG A 6 -10.06 0.64 17.73
C ARG A 6 -10.27 0.32 19.21
N GLY A 7 -10.29 -0.97 19.56
CA GLY A 7 -10.45 -1.48 20.92
C GLY A 7 -9.27 -1.16 21.85
N GLY A 8 -8.16 -0.63 21.32
CA GLY A 8 -7.00 -0.21 22.12
C GLY A 8 -6.11 -1.35 22.60
N THR A 9 -6.37 -2.60 22.19
CA THR A 9 -5.50 -3.74 22.47
C THR A 9 -4.29 -3.79 21.54
N GLN A 10 -4.37 -3.09 20.40
CA GLN A 10 -3.28 -2.89 19.45
C GLN A 10 -3.04 -1.39 19.25
N THR A 11 -1.78 -0.93 19.29
CA THR A 11 -1.42 0.49 19.17
C THR A 11 -1.33 0.98 17.74
N MET A 12 -0.81 0.15 16.83
CA MET A 12 -0.60 0.50 15.42
C MET A 12 -0.60 -0.72 14.51
N THR A 13 -0.78 -0.49 13.22
CA THR A 13 -0.48 -1.45 12.15
C THR A 13 0.16 -0.74 10.96
N ILE A 14 0.58 -1.49 9.95
CA ILE A 14 1.13 -0.94 8.71
C ILE A 14 0.12 -1.20 7.59
N PHE A 15 -0.41 -0.11 7.04
CA PHE A 15 -1.29 -0.15 5.89
C PHE A 15 -0.47 0.02 4.60
N ARG A 16 -0.69 -0.91 3.66
CA ARG A 16 -0.20 -0.81 2.29
C ARG A 16 -1.42 -0.73 1.39
N ASN A 17 -1.70 0.47 0.87
CA ASN A 17 -2.90 0.71 0.09
C ASN A 17 -2.88 -0.14 -1.20
N PRO A 18 -3.81 -1.10 -1.37
CA PRO A 18 -3.86 -1.97 -2.54
C PRO A 18 -4.26 -1.24 -3.83
N GLU A 19 -5.02 -0.14 -3.74
CA GLU A 19 -5.38 0.67 -4.90
C GLU A 19 -4.17 1.41 -5.47
N THR A 20 -3.32 1.96 -4.60
CA THR A 20 -2.04 2.55 -5.03
C THR A 20 -1.17 1.51 -5.70
N LEU A 21 -1.09 0.30 -5.14
CA LEU A 21 -0.35 -0.81 -5.74
C LEU A 21 -0.92 -1.19 -7.12
N SER A 22 -2.25 -1.29 -7.23
CA SER A 22 -2.91 -1.58 -8.49
C SER A 22 -2.62 -0.52 -9.55
N GLY A 23 -2.66 0.76 -9.19
CA GLY A 23 -2.36 1.86 -10.10
C GLY A 23 -0.94 1.76 -10.67
N ILE A 24 0.05 1.55 -9.80
CA ILE A 24 1.46 1.37 -10.21
C ILE A 24 1.62 0.14 -11.12
N LEU A 25 0.96 -0.98 -10.79
CA LEU A 25 1.03 -2.20 -11.60
C LEU A 25 0.40 -2.02 -12.98
N THR A 26 -0.78 -1.39 -13.04
CA THR A 26 -1.47 -1.13 -14.30
C THR A 26 -0.69 -0.15 -15.17
N GLU A 27 -0.13 0.92 -14.59
CA GLU A 27 0.72 1.86 -15.32
C GLU A 27 1.98 1.16 -15.85
N ALA A 28 2.66 0.37 -15.01
CA ALA A 28 3.85 -0.36 -15.42
C ALA A 28 3.53 -1.35 -16.56
N ALA A 29 2.44 -2.09 -16.46
CA ALA A 29 1.99 -3.00 -17.51
C ALA A 29 1.69 -2.26 -18.82
N ASP A 30 0.96 -1.14 -18.76
CA ASP A 30 0.62 -0.33 -19.93
C ASP A 30 1.86 0.23 -20.62
N ARG A 31 2.82 0.77 -19.85
CA ARG A 31 4.08 1.30 -20.40
C ARG A 31 4.89 0.22 -21.10
N ILE A 32 5.02 -0.95 -20.47
CA ILE A 32 5.72 -2.11 -21.06
C ILE A 32 5.04 -2.53 -22.37
N LEU A 33 3.71 -2.60 -22.41
CA LEU A 33 2.96 -2.96 -23.61
C LEU A 33 3.17 -1.95 -24.75
N HIS A 34 3.40 -0.67 -24.42
CA HIS A 34 3.69 0.39 -25.38
C HIS A 34 5.19 0.61 -25.63
N GLY A 35 6.07 -0.30 -25.18
CA GLY A 35 7.51 -0.23 -25.39
C GLY A 35 8.23 0.88 -24.62
N GLN A 36 7.62 1.35 -23.53
CA GLN A 36 8.19 2.34 -22.62
C GLN A 36 8.68 1.66 -21.33
N GLU A 37 9.70 2.24 -20.72
CA GLU A 37 10.16 1.81 -19.39
C GLU A 37 9.15 2.21 -18.32
N PRO A 38 8.78 1.36 -17.34
CA PRO A 38 7.93 1.73 -16.21
C PRO A 38 8.67 2.68 -15.25
N GLU A 39 7.94 3.32 -14.32
CA GLU A 39 8.58 4.09 -13.25
C GLU A 39 9.34 3.15 -12.29
N ILE A 40 10.61 3.46 -12.05
CA ILE A 40 11.49 2.73 -11.15
C ILE A 40 12.08 3.73 -10.15
N ASN A 41 12.09 3.38 -8.86
CA ASN A 41 12.65 4.22 -7.81
C ASN A 41 13.63 3.47 -6.87
N ASP A 42 13.90 2.19 -7.14
CA ASP A 42 14.85 1.35 -6.41
C ASP A 42 15.57 0.40 -7.39
N THR A 43 16.87 0.60 -7.55
CA THR A 43 17.73 -0.23 -8.42
C THR A 43 18.86 -0.87 -7.64
N GLU A 44 18.72 -0.98 -6.31
CA GLU A 44 19.82 -1.40 -5.43
C GLU A 44 19.41 -2.54 -4.49
N THR A 45 18.15 -2.59 -4.06
CA THR A 45 17.81 -3.43 -2.90
C THR A 45 17.43 -4.87 -3.24
N TYR A 46 16.71 -5.08 -4.34
CA TYR A 46 16.08 -6.36 -4.62
C TYR A 46 16.98 -7.29 -5.44
N GLN A 47 18.00 -7.87 -4.79
CA GLN A 47 18.84 -8.91 -5.37
C GLN A 47 18.10 -10.26 -5.36
N ASN A 48 17.83 -10.83 -6.54
CA ASN A 48 17.12 -12.11 -6.67
C ASN A 48 18.06 -13.32 -6.81
N GLY A 49 19.36 -13.12 -6.66
CA GLY A 49 20.41 -14.14 -6.77
C GLY A 49 21.10 -14.17 -8.15
N SER A 50 20.52 -13.52 -9.17
CA SER A 50 21.15 -13.35 -10.48
C SER A 50 21.44 -11.89 -10.81
N MET A 51 20.55 -10.98 -10.42
CA MET A 51 20.70 -9.54 -10.66
C MET A 51 19.95 -8.73 -9.62
N ILE A 52 20.31 -7.45 -9.53
CA ILE A 52 19.46 -6.48 -8.83
C ILE A 52 18.28 -6.16 -9.75
N VAL A 53 17.07 -6.46 -9.28
CA VAL A 53 15.83 -6.24 -10.01
C VAL A 53 15.43 -4.76 -9.86
N PRO A 54 15.30 -3.99 -10.96
CA PRO A 54 14.70 -2.66 -10.92
C PRO A 54 13.28 -2.76 -10.37
N ALA A 55 12.97 -1.99 -9.34
CA ALA A 55 11.71 -2.07 -8.63
C ALA A 55 11.11 -0.69 -8.35
N TYR A 56 9.79 -0.67 -8.18
CA TYR A 56 9.10 0.42 -7.53
C TYR A 56 8.82 0.04 -6.07
N ARG A 57 9.47 0.73 -5.14
CA ARG A 57 9.22 0.61 -3.70
C ARG A 57 8.13 1.58 -3.28
N MET A 58 6.99 1.04 -2.88
CA MET A 58 5.94 1.81 -2.23
C MET A 58 6.32 2.20 -0.81
N LYS A 59 5.93 3.42 -0.40
CA LYS A 59 6.03 3.85 0.98
C LYS A 59 4.84 3.29 1.78
N PRO A 60 5.07 2.53 2.87
CA PRO A 60 3.99 2.08 3.73
C PRO A 60 3.44 3.23 4.59
N THR A 61 2.15 3.14 4.95
CA THR A 61 1.50 4.08 5.88
C THR A 61 1.42 3.42 7.26
N ALA A 62 1.96 4.07 8.29
CA ALA A 62 1.70 3.65 9.66
C ALA A 62 0.26 4.05 10.03
N LEU A 63 -0.56 3.08 10.39
CA LEU A 63 -1.96 3.27 10.71
C LEU A 63 -2.14 3.17 12.22
N THR A 64 -2.71 4.21 12.81
CA THR A 64 -3.01 4.35 14.23
C THR A 64 -4.48 4.73 14.42
N LYS A 65 -4.96 4.85 15.66
CA LYS A 65 -6.33 5.32 15.90
C LYS A 65 -6.57 6.72 15.33
N GLU A 66 -5.55 7.56 15.36
CA GLU A 66 -5.64 8.98 15.00
C GLU A 66 -5.82 9.21 13.50
N ASN A 67 -5.32 8.30 12.64
CA ASN A 67 -5.40 8.44 11.19
C ASN A 67 -6.23 7.33 10.51
N LEU A 68 -6.80 6.40 11.27
CA LEU A 68 -7.62 5.29 10.76
C LEU A 68 -8.76 5.79 9.87
N GLU A 69 -9.48 6.81 10.31
CA GLU A 69 -10.64 7.35 9.57
C GLU A 69 -10.23 7.82 8.17
N LYS A 70 -9.25 8.73 8.12
CA LYS A 70 -8.78 9.34 6.88
C LYS A 70 -8.10 8.35 5.92
N GLU A 71 -7.23 7.49 6.43
CA GLU A 71 -6.36 6.66 5.59
C GLU A 71 -7.01 5.31 5.21
N TYR A 72 -8.11 4.91 5.87
CA TYR A 72 -8.74 3.60 5.66
C TYR A 72 -10.27 3.66 5.51
N VAL A 73 -10.98 4.47 6.29
CA VAL A 73 -12.46 4.51 6.27
C VAL A 73 -12.99 5.41 5.16
N GLU A 74 -12.54 6.66 5.07
CA GLU A 74 -12.95 7.61 4.03
C GLU A 74 -12.70 7.07 2.61
N PRO A 75 -11.58 6.36 2.32
CA PRO A 75 -11.37 5.73 1.01
C PRO A 75 -12.25 4.49 0.77
N GLY A 76 -13.02 4.04 1.76
CA GLY A 76 -13.97 2.93 1.62
C GLY A 76 -13.37 1.53 1.85
N PHE A 77 -12.19 1.41 2.48
CA PHE A 77 -11.62 0.09 2.79
C PHE A 77 -12.34 -0.65 3.91
N ALA A 78 -13.25 0.01 4.61
CA ALA A 78 -14.23 -0.61 5.49
C ALA A 78 -15.57 0.09 5.33
N LEU A 79 -16.65 -0.69 5.43
CA LEU A 79 -17.98 -0.12 5.50
C LEU A 79 -18.11 0.63 6.83
N THR A 80 -18.62 1.86 6.80
CA THR A 80 -18.86 2.65 8.01
C THR A 80 -19.69 1.85 9.03
N ALA A 81 -20.61 1.01 8.57
CA ALA A 81 -21.41 0.11 9.42
C ALA A 81 -20.61 -0.98 10.16
N GLU A 82 -19.45 -1.42 9.67
CA GLU A 82 -18.54 -2.31 10.41
C GLU A 82 -17.70 -1.56 11.46
N ILE A 83 -17.74 -0.23 11.41
CA ILE A 83 -16.97 0.69 12.25
C ILE A 83 -17.90 1.43 13.24
N ILE A 84 -19.22 1.37 13.05
CA ILE A 84 -20.20 1.82 14.02
C ILE A 84 -20.38 0.71 15.06
N ASP A 85 -19.71 0.89 16.20
CA ASP A 85 -20.05 0.32 17.50
C ASP A 85 -20.13 1.50 18.48
#